data_AF-A0A7W3Y7K6-F1
#
_entry.id   AF-A0A7W3Y7K6-F1
#
_cell.length_a   1.000
_cell.length_b   1.000
_cell.length_c   1.000
_cell.angle_alpha   90.00
_cell.angle_beta   90.00
_cell.angle_gamma   90.00
#
_symmetry.space_group_name_H-M   'P 1'
#
loop_
_entity.id
_entity.type
_entity.pdbx_description
1 polymer ?
#
loop_
_entity_poly.entity_id
_entity_poly.type
_entity_poly.pdbx_seq_one_letter_code
_entity_poly.pdbx_strand_id
1 'polypeptide(L)'
;NLCFDEFRSVKSIMSFICCDSETHQLVATLHDRLSPSIIDYFENRYSKKERAQVKTVVIDLNAQYQSFIYRLFPNARIIIDRFHIVQLVGRALDNCRVNILKLLDKHTREYKLLKSQWKLFHLKATELQPEKPVYLRGINEYMTK
;
A
#
# COMPACT_ATOMS: atom_id res chain seq x y z
N ASN A 1 5.71 -7.84 -18.01
CA ASN A 1 6.01 -6.75 -17.04
C ASN A 1 5.77 -7.32 -15.66
N LEU A 2 6.57 -7.04 -14.62
CA LEU A 2 6.45 -7.76 -13.34
C LEU A 2 5.94 -6.87 -12.21
N CYS A 3 5.19 -7.46 -11.28
CA CYS A 3 4.78 -6.86 -10.01
C CYS A 3 5.27 -7.72 -8.85
N PHE A 4 5.95 -7.09 -7.90
CA PHE A 4 6.46 -7.72 -6.68
C PHE A 4 5.67 -7.20 -5.49
N ASP A 5 5.18 -8.11 -4.66
CA ASP A 5 4.47 -7.79 -3.43
C ASP A 5 4.73 -8.87 -2.37
N GLU A 6 4.22 -8.64 -1.17
CA GLU A 6 4.30 -9.53 -0.03
C GLU A 6 2.91 -9.80 0.54
N PHE A 7 2.64 -11.05 0.87
CA PHE A 7 1.38 -11.42 1.52
C PHE A 7 1.64 -12.29 2.75
N ARG A 8 0.66 -12.30 3.66
CA ARG A 8 0.70 -13.16 4.83
C ARG A 8 0.20 -14.56 4.46
N SER A 9 1.10 -15.53 4.46
CA SER A 9 0.79 -16.94 4.21
C SER A 9 0.39 -17.68 5.50
N VAL A 10 0.14 -18.99 5.36
CA VAL A 10 -0.23 -19.87 6.48
C VAL A 10 0.84 -19.80 7.58
N LYS A 11 0.43 -19.81 8.85
CA LYS A 11 1.28 -19.58 10.03
C LYS A 11 1.79 -18.14 10.20
N SER A 12 1.13 -17.17 9.58
CA SER A 12 1.41 -15.74 9.72
C SER A 12 2.78 -15.30 9.19
N ILE A 13 3.37 -16.07 8.27
CA ILE A 13 4.67 -15.78 7.67
C ILE A 13 4.47 -14.79 6.51
N MET A 14 5.39 -13.84 6.37
CA MET A 14 5.39 -12.92 5.21
C MET A 14 6.13 -13.58 4.05
N SER A 15 5.40 -13.78 2.95
CA SER A 15 5.83 -14.54 1.78
C SER A 15 5.84 -13.62 0.55
N PHE A 16 6.82 -13.83 -0.33
CA PHE A 16 6.94 -13.08 -1.58
C PHE A 16 6.01 -13.62 -2.66
N ILE A 17 5.41 -12.70 -3.42
CA ILE A 17 4.63 -13.01 -4.62
C ILE A 17 5.10 -12.15 -5.79
N CYS A 18 5.19 -12.79 -6.96
CA CYS A 18 5.47 -12.15 -8.23
C CYS A 18 4.42 -12.55 -9.26
N CYS A 19 3.85 -11.57 -9.94
CA CYS A 19 2.94 -11.79 -11.05
C CYS A 19 3.30 -10.93 -12.27
N ASP A 20 2.83 -11.33 -13.44
CA ASP A 20 2.87 -10.48 -14.62
C ASP A 20 1.79 -9.39 -14.50
N SER A 21 2.18 -8.14 -14.70
CA SER A 21 1.33 -6.98 -14.45
C SER A 21 0.21 -6.79 -15.48
N GLU A 22 0.31 -7.43 -16.65
CA GLU A 22 -0.67 -7.28 -17.74
C GLU A 22 -1.65 -8.46 -17.75
N THR A 23 -1.13 -9.67 -17.61
CA THR A 23 -1.92 -10.91 -17.68
C THR A 23 -2.43 -11.37 -16.31
N HIS A 24 -1.92 -10.78 -15.22
CA HIS A 24 -2.15 -11.21 -13.84
C HIS A 24 -1.75 -12.66 -13.56
N GLN A 25 -0.97 -13.28 -14.44
CA GLN A 25 -0.50 -14.64 -14.25
C GLN A 25 0.56 -14.67 -13.14
N LEU A 26 0.42 -15.66 -12.27
CA LEU A 26 1.38 -15.90 -11.21
C LEU A 26 2.70 -16.40 -11.80
N VAL A 27 3.79 -15.68 -11.52
CA VAL A 27 5.14 -16.04 -11.96
C VAL A 27 5.85 -16.83 -10.87
N ALA A 28 5.77 -16.35 -9.62
CA ALA A 28 6.45 -16.99 -8.50
C ALA A 28 5.75 -16.71 -7.17
N THR A 29 5.81 -17.69 -6.26
CA THR A 29 5.54 -17.52 -4.83
C THR A 29 6.68 -18.15 -4.05
N LEU A 30 7.26 -17.40 -3.11
CA LEU A 30 8.29 -17.91 -2.21
C LEU A 30 7.78 -17.85 -0.77
N HIS A 31 8.21 -18.80 0.04
CA HIS A 31 7.77 -18.91 1.43
C HIS A 31 8.26 -17.75 2.30
N ASP A 32 9.41 -17.16 1.97
CA ASP A 32 9.95 -15.96 2.60
C ASP A 32 10.02 -14.78 1.61
N ARG A 33 10.48 -13.63 2.10
CA ARG A 33 10.68 -12.38 1.35
C ARG A 33 12.13 -11.91 1.32
N LEU A 34 13.07 -12.82 1.63
CA LEU A 34 14.47 -12.45 1.80
C LEU A 34 15.12 -12.21 0.44
N SER A 35 15.93 -11.15 0.35
CA SER A 35 16.64 -10.80 -0.88
C SER A 35 17.46 -11.96 -1.47
N PRO A 36 18.24 -12.73 -0.68
CA PRO A 36 18.97 -13.89 -1.20
C PRO A 36 18.04 -14.94 -1.82
N SER A 37 16.95 -15.32 -1.15
CA SER A 37 15.99 -16.31 -1.65
C SER A 37 15.35 -15.89 -2.98
N ILE A 38 14.99 -14.61 -3.11
CA ILE A 38 14.40 -14.05 -4.33
C ILE A 38 15.46 -14.04 -5.44
N ILE A 39 16.68 -13.59 -5.15
CA ILE A 39 17.76 -13.52 -6.12
C ILE A 39 18.08 -14.92 -6.66
N ASP A 40 18.28 -15.88 -5.76
CA ASP A 40 18.60 -17.27 -6.11
C ASP A 40 17.48 -17.90 -6.95
N TYR A 41 16.22 -17.63 -6.64
CA TYR A 41 15.10 -18.12 -7.42
C TYR A 41 15.18 -17.67 -8.89
N PHE A 42 15.40 -16.37 -9.13
CA PHE A 42 15.42 -15.83 -10.49
C PHE A 42 16.72 -16.16 -11.23
N GLU A 43 17.87 -16.15 -10.56
CA GLU A 43 19.15 -16.49 -11.19
C GLU A 43 19.26 -17.97 -11.58
N ASN A 44 18.69 -18.88 -10.79
CA ASN A 44 18.73 -20.32 -11.08
C ASN A 44 17.69 -20.77 -12.11
N ARG A 45 16.58 -20.04 -12.30
CA ARG A 45 15.50 -20.44 -13.21
C ARG A 45 15.49 -19.73 -14.55
N TYR A 46 16.03 -18.51 -14.61
CA TYR A 46 15.98 -17.68 -15.82
C TYR A 46 17.37 -17.21 -16.22
N SER A 47 17.70 -17.43 -17.49
CA SER A 47 18.93 -16.93 -18.06
C SER A 47 19.00 -15.40 -17.98
N LYS A 48 20.20 -14.85 -17.96
CA LYS A 48 20.38 -13.39 -17.99
C LYS A 48 19.71 -12.75 -19.22
N LYS A 49 19.65 -13.46 -20.36
CA LYS A 49 19.00 -12.99 -21.59
C LYS A 49 17.48 -12.89 -21.44
N GLU A 50 16.85 -13.84 -20.77
CA GLU A 50 15.40 -13.77 -20.46
C GLU A 50 15.11 -12.65 -19.48
N ARG A 51 15.88 -12.56 -18.39
CA ARG A 51 15.69 -11.51 -17.39
C ARG A 51 15.92 -10.11 -17.94
N ALA A 52 16.82 -9.94 -18.91
CA ALA A 52 17.04 -8.68 -19.60
C ALA A 52 15.85 -8.21 -20.46
N GLN A 53 14.86 -9.07 -20.71
CA GLN A 53 13.64 -8.71 -21.46
C GLN A 53 12.55 -8.10 -20.57
N VAL A 54 12.70 -8.17 -19.24
CA VAL A 54 11.77 -7.51 -18.32
C VAL A 54 11.90 -6.00 -18.47
N LYS A 55 10.80 -5.35 -18.87
CA LYS A 55 10.77 -3.90 -19.15
C LYS A 55 10.50 -3.07 -17.90
N THR A 56 9.61 -3.53 -17.03
CA THR A 56 9.26 -2.86 -15.78
C THR A 56 9.11 -3.85 -14.63
N VAL A 57 9.45 -3.38 -13.43
CA VAL A 57 9.13 -4.05 -12.17
C VAL A 57 8.42 -3.05 -11.27
N VAL A 58 7.16 -3.33 -10.93
CA VAL A 58 6.40 -2.62 -9.92
C VAL A 58 6.78 -3.20 -8.56
N ILE A 59 7.16 -2.34 -7.61
CA ILE A 59 7.55 -2.74 -6.26
C ILE A 59 6.85 -1.85 -5.21
N ASP A 60 6.69 -2.38 -4.00
CA ASP A 60 6.44 -1.57 -2.82
C ASP A 60 7.65 -0.65 -2.52
N LEU A 61 7.43 0.38 -1.70
CA LEU A 61 8.44 1.30 -1.15
C LEU A 61 9.49 0.63 -0.26
N ASN A 62 9.49 -0.70 -0.14
CA ASN A 62 10.51 -1.45 0.56
C ASN A 62 11.87 -1.30 -0.16
N ALA A 63 12.78 -0.56 0.47
CA ALA A 63 14.13 -0.29 -0.06
C ALA A 63 14.95 -1.56 -0.34
N GLN A 64 14.60 -2.69 0.29
CA GLN A 64 15.29 -3.97 0.07
C GLN A 64 15.17 -4.44 -1.38
N TYR A 65 14.01 -4.29 -2.01
CA TYR A 65 13.81 -4.73 -3.39
C TYR A 65 14.62 -3.89 -4.38
N GLN A 66 14.63 -2.57 -4.19
CA GLN A 66 15.38 -1.66 -5.06
C GLN A 66 16.86 -2.04 -5.20
N SER A 67 17.46 -2.58 -4.14
CA SER A 67 18.88 -2.93 -4.10
C SER A 67 19.28 -4.01 -5.12
N PHE A 68 18.37 -4.92 -5.48
CA PHE A 68 18.69 -6.07 -6.33
C PHE A 68 17.90 -6.14 -7.64
N ILE A 69 16.91 -5.26 -7.88
CA ILE A 69 16.16 -5.26 -9.15
C ILE A 69 17.09 -5.15 -10.34
N TYR A 70 18.07 -4.23 -10.34
CA TYR A 70 18.99 -4.10 -11.49
C TYR A 70 19.98 -5.26 -11.63
N ARG A 71 20.23 -6.02 -10.56
CA ARG A 71 21.00 -7.27 -10.64
C ARG A 71 20.18 -8.35 -11.37
N LEU A 72 18.89 -8.46 -11.03
CA LEU A 72 18.00 -9.44 -11.64
C LEU A 72 17.57 -9.04 -13.04
N PHE A 73 17.13 -7.81 -13.23
CA PHE A 73 16.50 -7.29 -14.44
C PHE A 73 17.23 -6.01 -14.88
N PRO A 74 18.38 -6.13 -15.57
CA PRO A 74 19.28 -5.00 -15.83
C PRO A 74 18.66 -3.88 -16.66
N ASN A 75 17.67 -4.19 -17.50
CA ASN A 75 16.99 -3.22 -18.37
C ASN A 75 15.64 -2.75 -17.82
N ALA A 76 15.22 -3.24 -16.66
CA ALA A 76 13.90 -2.94 -16.13
C ALA A 76 13.85 -1.56 -15.50
N ARG A 77 12.74 -0.84 -15.70
CA ARG A 77 12.42 0.37 -14.96
C ARG A 77 11.67 0.01 -13.68
N ILE A 78 12.11 0.57 -12.57
CA ILE A 78 11.41 0.44 -11.29
C ILE A 78 10.21 1.40 -11.28
N ILE A 79 9.04 0.86 -10.96
CA ILE A 79 7.81 1.63 -10.73
C ILE A 79 7.41 1.43 -9.27
N ILE A 80 7.11 2.53 -8.58
CA ILE A 80 6.58 2.43 -7.21
C ILE A 80 5.07 2.20 -7.27
N ASP A 81 4.59 1.20 -6.54
CA ASP A 81 3.16 0.96 -6.42
C ASP A 81 2.45 2.12 -5.71
N ARG A 82 1.49 2.72 -6.41
CA ARG A 82 0.68 3.83 -5.94
C ARG A 82 -0.26 3.42 -4.81
N PHE A 83 -0.68 2.16 -4.75
CA PHE A 83 -1.55 1.68 -3.70
C PHE A 83 -0.87 1.79 -2.33
N HIS A 84 0.38 1.34 -2.22
CA HIS A 84 1.16 1.45 -0.99
C HIS A 84 1.43 2.90 -0.58
N ILE A 85 1.65 3.82 -1.54
CA ILE A 85 1.78 5.26 -1.27
C ILE A 85 0.48 5.79 -0.64
N VAL A 86 -0.66 5.52 -1.27
CA VAL A 86 -1.97 5.98 -0.78
C VAL A 86 -2.26 5.41 0.61
N GLN A 87 -1.96 4.13 0.83
CA GLN A 87 -2.12 3.47 2.11
C GLN A 87 -1.20 4.08 3.19
N LEU A 88 0.05 4.42 2.85
CA LEU A 88 1.00 5.05 3.76
C LEU A 88 0.53 6.44 4.18
N VAL A 89 0.06 7.25 3.23
CA VAL A 89 -0.51 8.58 3.49
C VAL A 89 -1.75 8.46 4.37
N GLY A 90 -2.66 7.53 4.06
CA GLY A 90 -3.85 7.29 4.88
C GLY A 90 -3.51 6.93 6.33
N ARG A 91 -2.53 6.04 6.55
CA ARG A 91 -2.06 5.69 7.90
C ARG A 91 -1.42 6.88 8.63
N ALA A 92 -0.63 7.69 7.94
CA ALA A 92 -0.02 8.88 8.52
C ALA A 92 -1.09 9.89 8.98
N LEU A 93 -2.13 10.09 8.16
CA LEU A 93 -3.27 10.94 8.49
C LEU A 93 -4.04 10.41 9.70
N ASP A 94 -4.31 9.10 9.75
CA ASP A 94 -4.96 8.47 10.90
C ASP A 94 -4.13 8.57 12.18
N ASN A 95 -2.82 8.40 12.10
CA ASN A 95 -1.93 8.56 13.25
C ASN A 95 -1.93 10.00 13.77
N CYS A 96 -1.87 10.98 12.87
CA CYS A 96 -1.98 12.40 13.23
C CYS A 96 -3.32 12.68 13.94
N ARG A 97 -4.43 12.22 13.35
CA ARG A 97 -5.77 12.35 13.91
C ARG A 97 -5.88 11.74 15.30
N VAL A 98 -5.37 10.52 15.50
CA VAL A 98 -5.38 9.84 16.81
C VAL A 98 -4.51 10.57 17.83
N ASN A 99 -3.36 11.11 17.43
CA ASN A 99 -2.49 11.87 18.32
C ASN A 99 -3.16 13.17 18.79
N ILE A 100 -3.81 13.91 17.89
CA ILE A 100 -4.61 15.10 18.25
C ILE A 100 -5.76 14.70 19.19
N LEU A 101 -6.48 13.63 18.87
CA LEU A 101 -7.62 13.16 19.65
C LEU A 101 -7.27 12.79 21.09
N LYS A 102 -6.04 12.34 21.36
CA LYS A 102 -5.55 12.05 22.73
C LYS A 102 -5.34 13.31 23.58
N LEU A 103 -5.13 14.47 22.95
CA LEU A 103 -4.89 15.75 23.62
C LEU A 103 -6.18 16.51 23.91
N LEU A 104 -7.28 16.14 23.26
CA LEU A 104 -8.57 16.82 23.38
C LEU A 104 -9.41 16.25 24.52
N ASP A 105 -10.15 17.11 25.20
CA ASP A 105 -11.17 16.71 26.15
C ASP A 105 -12.33 15.99 25.42
N LYS A 106 -12.82 14.89 26.01
CA LYS A 106 -13.81 13.99 25.38
C LYS A 106 -15.18 14.63 25.14
N HIS A 107 -15.48 15.72 25.83
CA HIS A 107 -16.75 16.44 25.73
C HIS A 107 -16.74 17.50 24.63
N THR A 108 -15.55 17.89 24.14
CA THR A 108 -15.38 18.87 23.06
C THR A 108 -15.99 18.40 21.74
N ARG A 109 -16.40 19.36 20.91
CA ARG A 109 -16.94 19.10 19.58
C ARG A 109 -15.86 18.51 18.67
N GLU A 110 -14.65 19.03 18.76
CA GLU A 110 -13.47 18.62 18.00
C GLU A 110 -13.16 17.14 18.24
N TYR A 111 -13.19 16.70 19.50
CA TYR A 111 -13.02 15.28 19.84
C TYR A 111 -14.07 14.41 19.16
N LYS A 112 -15.36 14.79 19.26
CA LYS A 112 -16.48 14.04 18.68
C LYS A 112 -16.39 13.97 17.14
N LEU A 113 -15.98 15.06 16.49
CA LEU A 113 -15.77 15.14 15.05
C LEU A 113 -14.64 14.18 14.61
N LEU A 114 -13.44 14.34 15.18
CA LEU A 114 -12.27 13.52 14.83
C LEU A 114 -12.43 12.04 15.18
N LYS A 115 -13.28 11.72 16.16
CA LYS A 115 -13.62 10.34 16.53
C LYS A 115 -14.61 9.70 15.57
N SER A 116 -15.72 10.38 15.28
CA SER A 116 -16.87 9.79 14.59
C SER A 116 -16.80 9.91 13.07
N GLN A 117 -16.16 10.96 12.54
CA GLN A 117 -16.13 11.26 11.11
C GLN A 117 -14.79 10.93 10.46
N TRP A 118 -14.03 9.99 11.02
CA TRP A 118 -12.70 9.66 10.51
C TRP A 118 -12.69 9.23 9.03
N LYS A 119 -13.80 8.65 8.54
CA LYS A 119 -13.95 8.23 7.13
C LYS A 119 -13.95 9.41 6.15
N LEU A 120 -14.38 10.60 6.57
CA LEU A 120 -14.38 11.78 5.70
C LEU A 120 -12.97 12.16 5.26
N PHE A 121 -11.96 11.93 6.11
CA PHE A 121 -10.55 12.18 5.78
C PHE A 121 -9.99 11.25 4.70
N HIS A 122 -10.69 10.15 4.40
CA HIS A 122 -10.32 9.19 3.36
C HIS A 122 -11.28 9.22 2.16
N LEU A 123 -12.30 10.08 2.20
CA LEU A 123 -13.25 10.21 1.10
C LEU A 123 -12.62 11.01 -0.04
N LYS A 124 -12.95 10.65 -1.28
CA LYS A 124 -12.54 11.46 -2.43
C LYS A 124 -13.30 12.77 -2.42
N ALA A 125 -12.63 13.86 -2.79
CA ALA A 125 -13.27 15.17 -2.89
C ALA A 125 -14.51 15.17 -3.79
N THR A 126 -14.52 14.35 -4.84
CA THR A 126 -15.66 14.19 -5.76
C THR A 126 -16.86 13.45 -5.17
N GLU A 127 -16.67 12.73 -4.07
CA GLU A 127 -17.72 11.97 -3.38
C GLU A 127 -18.35 12.78 -2.23
N LEU A 128 -17.80 13.96 -1.91
CA LEU A 128 -18.38 14.90 -0.96
C LEU A 128 -19.69 15.48 -1.53
N GLN A 129 -20.71 15.57 -0.68
CA GLN A 129 -22.04 16.12 -0.96
C GLN A 129 -22.26 17.38 -0.11
N PRO A 130 -21.66 18.53 -0.48
CA PRO A 130 -21.75 19.78 0.27
C PRO A 130 -23.17 20.36 0.31
N GLU A 131 -24.06 19.87 -0.55
CA GLU A 131 -25.43 20.38 -0.71
C GLU A 131 -26.42 19.68 0.24
N LYS A 132 -26.05 18.55 0.86
CA LYS A 132 -26.97 17.71 1.63
C LYS A 132 -26.56 17.62 3.11
N PRO A 133 -27.17 18.42 3.99
CA PRO A 133 -26.91 18.32 5.42
C PRO A 133 -27.48 17.01 5.99
N VAL A 134 -26.67 16.28 6.75
CA VAL A 134 -27.04 15.07 7.47
C VAL A 134 -26.81 15.28 8.95
N TYR A 135 -27.75 14.84 9.78
CA TYR A 135 -27.60 14.90 11.23
C TYR A 135 -26.57 13.86 11.71
N LEU A 136 -25.49 14.31 12.33
CA LEU A 136 -24.43 13.48 12.87
C LEU A 136 -24.66 13.22 14.36
N ARG A 137 -25.29 12.08 14.69
CA ARG A 137 -25.57 11.67 16.09
C ARG A 137 -24.34 11.68 17.00
N GLY A 138 -23.13 11.43 16.47
CA GLY A 138 -21.90 11.46 17.27
C GLY A 138 -21.49 12.86 17.74
N ILE A 139 -21.97 13.90 17.07
CA ILE A 139 -21.63 15.31 17.30
C ILE A 139 -22.86 16.10 17.80
N ASN A 140 -24.06 15.59 17.52
CA ASN A 140 -25.36 16.24 17.76
C ASN A 140 -25.57 17.52 16.94
N GLU A 141 -25.13 17.52 15.67
CA GLU A 141 -25.31 18.65 14.76
C GLU A 141 -25.57 18.20 13.32
N TYR A 142 -26.14 19.09 12.51
CA TYR A 142 -26.24 18.91 11.06
C TYR A 142 -24.93 19.33 10.40
N MET A 143 -24.36 18.45 9.59
CA MET A 143 -23.19 18.76 8.76
C MET A 143 -23.35 18.17 7.37
N THR A 144 -22.66 18.76 6.41
CA THR A 144 -22.47 18.18 5.09
C THR A 144 -21.39 17.09 5.15
N LYS A 145 -21.55 16.02 4.38
CA LYS A 145 -20.59 14.91 4.30
C LYS A 145 -19.95 14.85 2.94
#